data_AF-A0A1D7QYL4-F1
#
_entry.id   AF-A0A1D7QYL4-F1
#
_cell.length_a   1.000
_cell.length_b   1.000
_cell.length_c   1.000
_cell.angle_alpha   90.00
_cell.angle_beta   90.00
_cell.angle_gamma   90.00
#
_symmetry.space_group_name_H-M   'P 1'
#
loop_
_entity.id
_entity.type
_entity.pdbx_description
1 polymer ?
#
loop_
_entity_poly.entity_id
_entity_poly.type
_entity_poly.pdbx_seq_one_letter_code
_entity_poly.pdbx_strand_id
1 'polypeptide(L)' 'MVGFGFLIPILIVGALVYVVMNGNGFEGKLSQDRRETDARQIINERYAKGELNEDEFEQMKKKLTD' A
#
# COMPACT_ATOMS: atom_id res chain seq x y z
N MET A 1 33.52 -20.95 -26.64
CA MET A 1 32.67 -19.74 -26.72
C MET A 1 31.77 -19.73 -25.49
N VAL A 2 32.16 -19.01 -24.42
CA VAL A 2 31.31 -18.91 -23.23
C VAL A 2 30.13 -18.03 -23.62
N GLY A 3 29.00 -18.69 -23.84
CA GLY A 3 27.82 -18.10 -24.45
C GLY A 3 27.21 -17.03 -23.57
N PHE A 4 26.55 -16.09 -24.23
CA PHE A 4 25.74 -14.98 -23.70
C PHE A 4 24.76 -15.34 -22.56
N GLY A 5 24.55 -16.62 -22.23
CA GLY A 5 23.67 -17.10 -21.16
C GLY A 5 24.13 -16.75 -19.74
N PHE A 6 25.42 -16.50 -19.47
CA PHE A 6 25.88 -16.09 -18.13
C PHE A 6 25.55 -14.62 -17.80
N LEU A 7 25.30 -13.79 -18.81
CA LEU A 7 24.98 -12.37 -18.61
C LEU A 7 23.53 -12.15 -18.19
N ILE A 8 22.62 -13.04 -18.61
CA ILE A 8 21.19 -12.96 -18.29
C ILE A 8 20.91 -12.96 -16.77
N PRO A 9 21.45 -13.88 -15.95
CA PRO A 9 21.22 -13.86 -14.51
C PRO A 9 21.80 -12.60 -13.84
N ILE A 10 22.94 -12.10 -14.33
CA ILE A 10 23.55 -10.87 -13.81
C ILE A 10 22.64 -9.66 -14.08
N LEU A 11 22.07 -9.57 -15.28
CA LEU A 11 21.15 -8.51 -15.66
C LEU A 11 19.87 -8.53 -14.82
N ILE A 12 19.31 -9.71 -14.58
CA ILE A 12 18.09 -9.88 -13.75
C ILE A 12 18.36 -9.45 -12.30
N VAL A 13 19.47 -9.89 -11.71
CA VAL A 13 19.84 -9.51 -10.34
C VAL A 13 20.10 -8.01 -10.24
N GLY A 14 20.82 -7.43 -11.20
CA GLY A 14 21.06 -5.98 -11.25
C GLY A 14 19.78 -5.16 -11.37
N ALA A 15 18.84 -5.59 -12.22
CA ALA A 15 17.54 -4.94 -12.36
C ALA A 15 16.71 -5.01 -11.06
N LEU A 16 16.73 -6.15 -10.36
CA LEU A 16 16.07 -6.33 -9.07
C LEU A 16 16.62 -5.37 -8.00
N VAL A 17 17.95 -5.29 -7.89
CA VAL A 17 18.61 -4.38 -6.94
C VAL A 17 18.29 -2.92 -7.27
N TYR A 18 18.31 -2.56 -8.55
CA TYR A 18 17.97 -1.20 -9.00
C TYR A 18 16.52 -0.81 -8.65
N VAL A 19 15.56 -1.72 -8.87
CA VAL A 19 14.14 -1.49 -8.52
C VAL A 19 13.96 -1.31 -7.01
N VAL A 20 14.66 -2.08 -6.18
CA VAL A 20 14.62 -1.97 -4.72
C VAL A 20 15.27 -0.68 -4.23
N MET A 21 16.44 -0.31 -4.77
CA MET A 21 17.15 0.91 -4.37
C MET A 21 16.45 2.19 -4.84
N ASN A 22 15.77 2.14 -5.99
CA ASN A 22 15.12 3.31 -6.57
C ASN A 22 13.71 3.57 -6.00
N GLY A 23 13.23 2.78 -5.03
CA GLY A 23 12.05 3.05 -4.19
C GLY A 23 10.69 3.25 -4.86
N ASN A 24 10.66 3.39 -6.19
CA ASN A 24 9.53 3.93 -6.96
C ASN A 24 8.91 2.86 -7.89
N GLY A 25 9.37 1.61 -7.82
CA GLY A 25 9.09 0.60 -8.84
C GLY A 25 7.88 -0.30 -8.62
N PHE A 26 7.13 -0.15 -7.51
CA PHE A 26 5.95 -0.99 -7.27
C PHE A 26 4.83 -0.27 -6.49
N GLU A 27 4.61 1.02 -6.76
CA GLU A 27 3.27 1.62 -6.58
C GLU A 27 2.38 1.22 -7.77
N GLY A 28 2.19 -0.09 -7.92
CA GLY A 28 1.14 -0.62 -8.76
C GLY A 28 -0.19 -0.22 -8.13
N LYS A 29 -0.81 0.86 -8.62
CA LYS A 29 -2.26 1.06 -8.84
C LYS A 29 -3.27 0.39 -7.85
N LEU A 30 -2.91 0.23 -6.58
CA LEU A 30 -3.68 -0.38 -5.48
C LEU A 30 -3.99 0.66 -4.37
N SER A 31 -3.79 1.93 -4.67
CA SER A 31 -3.82 3.03 -3.69
C SER A 31 -5.22 3.60 -3.45
N GLN A 32 -6.26 3.07 -4.10
CA GLN A 32 -7.65 3.47 -3.85
C GLN A 32 -8.28 2.58 -2.77
N ASP A 33 -8.14 1.26 -2.87
CA ASP A 33 -8.66 0.29 -1.88
C ASP A 33 -7.94 0.37 -0.52
N ARG A 34 -6.62 0.61 -0.53
CA ARG A 34 -5.85 0.73 0.72
C ARG A 34 -6.24 1.97 1.53
N ARG A 35 -6.53 3.10 0.89
CA ARG A 35 -6.93 4.33 1.60
C ARG A 35 -8.32 4.21 2.24
N GLU A 36 -9.24 3.51 1.59
CA GLU A 36 -10.57 3.26 2.18
C GLU A 36 -10.47 2.29 3.37
N THR A 37 -9.66 1.24 3.23
CA THR A 37 -9.36 0.31 4.34
C THR A 37 -8.72 1.04 5.52
N ASP A 38 -7.79 1.96 5.25
CA ASP A 38 -7.10 2.77 6.25
C ASP A 38 -8.08 3.72 6.97
N ALA A 39 -8.94 4.42 6.23
CA ALA A 39 -9.94 5.33 6.81
C ALA A 39 -10.94 4.60 7.72
N ARG A 40 -11.45 3.44 7.31
CA ARG A 40 -12.36 2.63 8.15
C ARG A 40 -11.66 2.11 9.41
N GLN A 41 -10.41 1.67 9.31
CA GLN A 41 -9.63 1.23 10.47
C GLN A 41 -9.37 2.36 11.46
N ILE A 42 -9.00 3.55 10.96
CA ILE A 42 -8.72 4.73 11.80
C ILE A 42 -9.95 5.12 12.64
N ILE A 43 -11.14 5.13 12.03
CA ILE A 43 -12.37 5.54 12.73
C ILE A 43 -12.76 4.51 13.80
N ASN A 44 -12.64 3.21 13.49
CA ASN A 44 -12.87 2.14 14.46
C ASN A 44 -11.91 2.23 15.67
N GLU A 45 -10.63 2.50 15.41
CA GLU A 45 -9.63 2.60 16.48
C GLU A 45 -9.91 3.79 17.40
N ARG A 46 -10.27 4.96 16.83
CA ARG A 46 -10.59 6.16 17.62
C ARG A 46 -11.86 6.00 18.44
N TYR A 47 -12.88 5.32 17.90
CA TYR A 47 -14.08 4.97 18.65
C TYR A 47 -13.77 4.02 19.81
N ALA A 48 -12.94 2.99 19.57
CA ALA A 48 -12.51 2.06 20.63
C ALA A 48 -11.67 2.76 21.73
N LYS A 49 -10.92 3.80 21.37
CA LYS A 49 -10.19 4.65 22.31
C LYS A 49 -11.09 5.64 23.07
N GLY A 50 -12.36 5.77 22.68
CA GLY A 50 -13.31 6.74 23.26
C GLY A 50 -13.04 8.18 22.82
N GLU A 51 -12.26 8.38 21.75
CA GLU A 51 -11.97 9.70 21.16
C GLU A 51 -13.09 10.19 20.22
N LEU A 52 -14.03 9.30 19.88
CA LEU A 52 -15.21 9.57 19.08
C LEU A 52 -16.45 9.16 19.85
N ASN A 53 -17.49 10.00 19.80
CA ASN A 53 -18.82 9.59 20.23
C ASN A 53 -19.55 8.79 19.14
N GLU A 54 -20.61 8.06 19.54
CA GLU A 54 -21.41 7.20 18.65
C GLU A 54 -21.99 7.99 17.45
N ASP A 55 -22.47 9.21 17.69
CA ASP A 55 -22.99 10.10 16.63
C ASP A 55 -21.92 10.50 15.60
N GLU A 56 -20.68 10.71 16.04
CA GLU A 56 -19.56 11.08 15.16
C GLU A 56 -19.08 9.86 14.36
N PHE A 57 -19.05 8.69 15.00
CA PHE A 57 -18.69 7.42 14.38
C PHE A 57 -19.63 7.05 13.23
N GLU A 58 -20.94 7.09 13.49
CA GLU A 58 -21.95 6.74 12.48
C GLU A 58 -21.98 7.73 11.32
N GLN A 59 -21.75 9.02 11.57
CA GLN A 59 -21.63 10.03 10.50
C GLN A 59 -20.40 9.78 9.60
N MET A 60 -19.25 9.46 10.18
CA MET A 60 -18.03 9.20 9.38
C MET A 60 -18.14 7.88 8.61
N LYS A 61 -18.72 6.85 9.21
CA LYS A 61 -18.98 5.56 8.57
C LYS A 61 -19.91 5.70 7.35
N LYS A 62 -20.97 6.51 7.45
CA LYS A 62 -21.84 6.83 6.30
C LYS A 62 -21.08 7.54 5.18
N LYS A 63 -20.27 8.54 5.52
CA LYS A 63 -19.45 9.30 4.53
C LYS A 63 -18.39 8.47 3.83
N LEU A 64 -17.96 7.35 4.41
CA LEU A 64 -17.00 6.43 3.79
C LEU A 64 -17.65 5.31 2.98
N THR A 65 -18.98 5.16 3.05
CA THR A 65 -19.72 4.13 2.32
C THR A 65 -20.39 4.70 1.05
N ASP A 66 -20.54 6.03 0.96
CA ASP A 66 -21.10 6.80 -0.17
C ASP A 66 -19.97 7.40 -1.02
#